data_AF-A0A1A7WRG9-F1
#
_entry.id   AF-A0A1A7WRG9-F1
#
_cell.length_a   1.000
_cell.length_b   1.000
_cell.length_c   1.000
_cell.angle_alpha   90.00
_cell.angle_beta   90.00
_cell.angle_gamma   90.00
#
_symmetry.space_group_name_H-M   'P 1'
#
loop_
_entity.id
_entity.type
_entity.pdbx_description
1 polymer ?
#
loop_
_entity_poly.entity_id
_entity_poly.type
_entity_poly.pdbx_seq_one_letter_code
_entity_poly.pdbx_strand_id
1 'polypeptide(L)'
;MYCCGLGHWRRVQSTYGERQDSDVVEERNAQVQLEKAKYKPVAFAVRCNFSYTPADDDNVPVPGQAVTFEAKDFLHVKEKFNNDWWIGRPVKEDGVVGFIPSPVNLETILIRREVQARKAAKALATKAAAQAAQDLNSKKYTPPSQANQQVKKKPGEQVAMYDVVPTMRPVVLMGPSLKGLEVTDMMQKALF
;
A
#
# COMPACT_ATOMS: atom_id res chain seq x y z
N MET A 1 -22.90 67.76 21.81
CA MET A 1 -22.29 67.06 22.96
C MET A 1 -22.40 65.56 22.70
N TYR A 2 -21.23 64.90 22.55
CA TYR A 2 -20.89 63.48 22.84
C TYR A 2 -21.84 62.35 22.36
N CYS A 3 -21.43 61.16 21.89
CA CYS A 3 -20.19 60.55 21.41
C CYS A 3 -20.56 59.12 20.95
N CYS A 4 -19.82 58.61 19.95
CA CYS A 4 -19.41 57.23 19.65
C CYS A 4 -20.27 55.99 19.99
N GLY A 5 -20.42 55.15 18.96
CA GLY A 5 -20.65 53.70 19.09
C GLY A 5 -20.18 52.94 17.85
N LEU A 6 -18.89 53.04 17.51
CA LEU A 6 -18.27 52.26 16.43
C LEU A 6 -18.25 50.77 16.82
N GLY A 7 -19.23 50.02 16.33
CA GLY A 7 -19.26 48.57 16.39
C GLY A 7 -18.02 48.00 15.70
N HIS A 8 -17.14 47.42 16.51
CA HIS A 8 -15.95 46.73 16.05
C HIS A 8 -16.40 45.41 15.41
N TRP A 9 -16.61 45.43 14.09
CA TRP A 9 -16.71 44.20 13.29
C TRP A 9 -15.35 43.51 13.33
N ARG A 10 -15.18 42.59 14.28
CA ARG A 10 -14.05 41.67 14.31
C ARG A 10 -14.20 40.80 13.07
N ARG A 11 -13.50 41.17 11.99
CA ARG A 11 -13.33 40.38 10.77
C ARG A 11 -12.79 39.01 11.19
N VAL A 12 -13.65 38.02 11.25
CA VAL A 12 -13.24 36.61 11.34
C VAL A 12 -12.50 36.35 10.03
N GLN A 13 -11.17 36.28 10.09
CA GLN A 13 -10.37 35.88 8.94
C GLN A 13 -10.83 34.48 8.52
N SER A 14 -11.16 34.33 7.24
CA SER A 14 -11.60 33.07 6.66
C SER A 14 -10.39 32.13 6.55
N THR A 15 -10.19 31.31 7.57
CA THR A 15 -9.12 30.29 7.62
C THR A 15 -9.33 29.14 6.62
N TYR A 16 -10.48 29.09 5.95
CA TYR A 16 -10.78 28.08 4.93
C TYR A 16 -9.99 28.27 3.64
N GLY A 17 -9.74 29.52 3.22
CA GLY A 17 -8.95 29.80 2.00
C GLY A 17 -7.45 29.53 2.19
N GLU A 18 -6.92 29.77 3.39
CA GLU A 18 -5.51 29.54 3.71
C GLU A 18 -5.15 28.05 3.75
N ARG A 19 -6.07 27.18 4.19
CA ARG A 19 -5.88 25.73 4.22
C ARG A 19 -5.87 25.09 2.83
N GLN A 20 -6.72 25.56 1.92
CA GLN A 20 -6.72 25.06 0.54
C GLN A 20 -5.45 25.46 -0.21
N ASP A 21 -4.90 26.66 0.05
CA ASP A 21 -3.64 27.08 -0.56
C ASP A 21 -2.44 26.27 -0.02
N SER A 22 -2.43 25.96 1.28
CA SER A 22 -1.37 25.12 1.87
C SER A 22 -1.35 23.70 1.29
N ASP A 23 -2.52 23.06 1.14
CA ASP A 23 -2.61 21.69 0.62
C ASP A 23 -2.09 21.62 -0.83
N VAL A 24 -2.42 22.62 -1.66
CA VAL A 24 -1.95 22.71 -3.05
C VAL A 24 -0.45 22.95 -3.13
N VAL A 25 0.11 23.77 -2.24
CA VAL A 25 1.56 24.00 -2.17
C VAL A 25 2.29 22.74 -1.74
N GLU A 26 1.76 22.00 -0.76
CA GLU A 26 2.32 20.72 -0.32
C GLU A 26 2.32 19.67 -1.43
N GLU A 27 1.20 19.51 -2.15
CA GLU A 27 1.10 18.59 -3.29
C GLU A 27 2.12 18.97 -4.39
N ARG A 28 2.24 20.27 -4.71
CA ARG A 28 3.21 20.74 -5.71
C ARG A 28 4.64 20.47 -5.28
N ASN A 29 4.96 20.67 -4.00
CA ASN A 29 6.29 20.37 -3.45
C ASN A 29 6.58 18.86 -3.51
N ALA A 30 5.59 18.03 -3.16
CA ALA A 30 5.68 16.57 -3.26
C ALA A 30 5.92 16.12 -4.71
N GLN A 31 5.21 16.72 -5.68
CA GLN A 31 5.41 16.45 -7.10
C GLN A 31 6.83 16.79 -7.56
N VAL A 32 7.36 17.95 -7.17
CA VAL A 32 8.73 18.34 -7.51
C VAL A 32 9.76 17.37 -6.91
N GLN A 33 9.55 16.89 -5.69
CA GLN A 33 10.44 15.92 -5.06
C GLN A 33 10.38 14.56 -5.77
N LEU A 34 9.18 14.11 -6.14
CA LEU A 34 8.96 12.90 -6.92
C LEU A 34 9.70 12.95 -8.27
N GLU A 35 9.61 14.06 -8.99
CA GLU A 35 10.34 14.26 -10.26
C GLU A 35 11.86 14.21 -10.09
N LYS A 36 12.38 14.84 -9.02
CA LYS A 36 13.83 14.79 -8.71
C LYS A 36 14.28 13.38 -8.36
N ALA A 37 13.46 12.59 -7.68
CA ALA A 37 13.78 11.24 -7.25
C ALA A 37 13.99 10.26 -8.42
N LYS A 38 13.41 10.54 -9.60
CA LYS A 38 13.60 9.72 -10.81
C LYS A 38 15.06 9.52 -11.18
N TYR A 39 15.88 10.55 -10.93
CA TYR A 39 17.31 10.56 -11.28
C TYR A 39 18.22 10.19 -10.11
N LYS A 40 17.67 9.97 -8.91
CA LYS A 40 18.47 9.55 -7.76
C LYS A 40 18.89 8.08 -7.90
N PRO A 41 20.04 7.68 -7.33
CA PRO A 41 20.41 6.27 -7.26
C PRO A 41 19.43 5.48 -6.39
N VAL A 42 19.41 4.16 -6.54
CA VAL A 42 18.67 3.28 -5.62
C VAL A 42 19.39 3.26 -4.29
N ALA A 43 18.70 3.63 -3.21
CA ALA A 43 19.24 3.60 -1.86
C ALA A 43 19.25 2.16 -1.31
N PHE A 44 18.12 1.47 -1.43
CA PHE A 44 17.99 0.06 -1.03
C PHE A 44 16.84 -0.61 -1.81
N ALA A 45 16.78 -1.93 -1.75
CA ALA A 45 15.71 -2.72 -2.35
C ALA A 45 14.98 -3.54 -1.29
N VAL A 46 13.69 -3.76 -1.54
CA VAL A 46 12.83 -4.57 -0.67
C VAL A 46 12.02 -5.58 -1.46
N ARG A 47 11.68 -6.69 -0.81
CA ARG A 47 10.63 -7.63 -1.22
C ARG A 47 9.37 -7.35 -0.42
N CYS A 48 8.23 -7.24 -1.07
CA CYS A 48 6.94 -7.05 -0.42
C CYS A 48 6.43 -8.38 0.16
N ASN A 49 5.87 -8.37 1.37
CA ASN A 49 5.17 -9.54 1.92
C ASN A 49 3.65 -9.44 1.76
N PHE A 50 3.13 -8.25 1.49
CA PHE A 50 1.72 -7.96 1.27
C PHE A 50 1.55 -7.22 -0.06
N SER A 51 0.32 -7.25 -0.59
CA SER A 51 -0.07 -6.46 -1.75
C SER A 51 -0.60 -5.08 -1.32
N TYR A 52 -0.41 -4.10 -2.18
CA TYR A 52 -0.95 -2.76 -2.01
C TYR A 52 -1.50 -2.24 -3.35
N THR A 53 -2.77 -1.87 -3.32
CA THR A 53 -3.45 -1.14 -4.40
C THR A 53 -3.89 0.20 -3.81
N PRO A 54 -3.48 1.34 -4.40
CA PRO A 54 -3.88 2.66 -3.93
C PRO A 54 -5.40 2.86 -3.96
N ALA A 55 -5.90 3.56 -2.95
CA ALA A 55 -7.28 4.01 -2.83
C ALA A 55 -7.30 5.51 -2.47
N ASP A 56 -8.43 6.16 -2.71
CA ASP A 56 -8.58 7.61 -2.50
C ASP A 56 -8.42 8.03 -1.04
N ASP A 57 -8.66 7.13 -0.07
CA ASP A 57 -8.56 7.39 1.36
C ASP A 57 -7.16 7.07 1.95
N ASP A 58 -6.19 6.66 1.13
CA ASP A 58 -4.84 6.32 1.60
C ASP A 58 -3.98 7.55 1.92
N ASN A 59 -4.42 8.77 1.58
CA ASN A 59 -3.68 10.03 1.76
C ASN A 59 -2.30 10.04 1.07
N VAL A 60 -2.29 9.67 -0.22
CA VAL A 60 -1.08 9.73 -1.06
C VAL A 60 -0.65 11.19 -1.25
N PRO A 61 0.64 11.55 -1.10
CA PRO A 61 1.09 12.94 -1.18
C PRO A 61 0.81 13.63 -2.52
N VAL A 62 0.76 12.85 -3.61
CA VAL A 62 0.22 13.29 -4.89
C VAL A 62 -0.78 12.25 -5.39
N PRO A 63 -2.06 12.60 -5.58
CA PRO A 63 -3.07 11.69 -6.11
C PRO A 63 -2.65 11.05 -7.44
N GLY A 64 -2.89 9.75 -7.58
CA GLY A 64 -2.55 8.99 -8.79
C GLY A 64 -1.06 8.63 -8.96
N GLN A 65 -0.16 9.11 -8.09
CA GLN A 65 1.28 8.82 -8.16
C GLN A 65 1.75 7.71 -7.19
N ALA A 66 0.82 6.93 -6.62
CA ALA A 66 1.17 5.80 -5.77
C ALA A 66 1.55 4.55 -6.58
N VAL A 67 2.54 3.81 -6.10
CA VAL A 67 2.97 2.54 -6.70
C VAL A 67 2.05 1.41 -6.27
N THR A 68 1.50 0.68 -7.23
CA THR A 68 0.77 -0.59 -6.99
C THR A 68 1.75 -1.76 -7.04
N PHE A 69 1.61 -2.72 -6.12
CA PHE A 69 2.44 -3.93 -6.09
C PHE A 69 1.74 -5.11 -5.42
N GLU A 70 2.20 -6.31 -5.73
CA GLU A 70 1.72 -7.56 -5.16
C GLU A 70 2.66 -8.11 -4.09
N ALA A 71 2.19 -9.11 -3.33
CA ALA A 71 3.07 -9.84 -2.44
C ALA A 71 4.18 -10.53 -3.26
N LYS A 72 5.39 -10.52 -2.72
CA LYS A 72 6.62 -11.01 -3.34
C LYS A 72 7.14 -10.20 -4.52
N ASP A 73 6.51 -9.07 -4.87
CA ASP A 73 7.12 -8.09 -5.75
C ASP A 73 8.36 -7.46 -5.09
N PHE A 74 9.17 -6.82 -5.94
CA PHE A 74 10.39 -6.17 -5.53
C PHE A 74 10.34 -4.70 -5.88
N LEU A 75 10.77 -3.87 -4.94
CA LEU A 75 10.76 -2.43 -5.08
C LEU A 75 12.18 -1.89 -4.91
N HIS A 76 12.57 -0.97 -5.77
CA HIS A 76 13.74 -0.13 -5.59
C HIS A 76 13.33 1.16 -4.90
N VAL A 77 13.82 1.40 -3.70
CA VAL A 77 13.57 2.63 -2.94
C VAL A 77 14.70 3.62 -3.23
N LYS A 78 14.32 4.84 -3.61
CA LYS A 78 15.22 5.94 -3.95
C LYS A 78 15.49 6.82 -2.73
N GLU A 79 14.43 7.19 -2.01
CA GLU A 79 14.53 8.02 -0.81
C GLU A 79 13.30 7.88 0.09
N LYS A 80 13.44 8.32 1.34
CA LYS A 80 12.31 8.51 2.25
C LYS A 80 11.70 9.90 1.98
N PHE A 81 10.42 9.98 1.65
CA PHE A 81 9.71 11.26 1.49
C PHE A 81 9.34 11.82 2.86
N ASN A 82 8.59 11.05 3.63
CA ASN A 82 8.22 11.36 5.01
C ASN A 82 8.08 10.07 5.84
N ASN A 83 7.43 10.13 7.01
CA ASN A 83 7.26 8.94 7.86
C ASN A 83 6.32 7.88 7.27
N ASP A 84 5.41 8.31 6.40
CA ASP A 84 4.33 7.46 5.87
C ASP A 84 4.60 7.00 4.44
N TRP A 85 5.50 7.68 3.73
CA TRP A 85 5.75 7.46 2.32
C TRP A 85 7.24 7.47 1.99
N TRP A 86 7.63 6.53 1.15
CA TRP A 86 8.90 6.47 0.44
C TRP A 86 8.67 6.82 -1.03
N ILE A 87 9.76 7.11 -1.74
CA ILE A 87 9.76 7.26 -3.20
C ILE A 87 10.59 6.14 -3.81
N GLY A 88 10.02 5.45 -4.78
CA GLY A 88 10.68 4.33 -5.44
C GLY A 88 9.88 3.79 -6.62
N ARG A 89 10.32 2.67 -7.18
CA ARG A 89 9.66 2.02 -8.33
C ARG A 89 9.58 0.50 -8.14
N PRO A 90 8.59 -0.16 -8.76
CA PRO A 90 8.61 -1.61 -8.85
C PRO A 90 9.71 -2.06 -9.83
N VAL A 91 10.33 -3.20 -9.54
CA VAL A 91 11.34 -3.83 -10.40
C VAL A 91 10.62 -4.63 -11.49
N LYS A 92 10.06 -3.91 -12.46
CA LYS A 92 9.35 -4.41 -13.66
C LYS A 92 9.75 -3.55 -14.87
N GLU A 93 9.52 -4.04 -16.09
CA GLU A 93 9.94 -3.37 -17.35
C GLU A 93 9.37 -1.94 -17.46
N ASP A 94 8.10 -1.75 -17.10
CA ASP A 94 7.43 -0.43 -17.12
C ASP A 94 7.25 0.20 -15.73
N GLY A 95 8.03 -0.21 -14.74
CA GLY A 95 7.91 0.32 -13.38
C GLY A 95 8.23 1.81 -13.30
N VAL A 96 7.25 2.65 -13.00
CA VAL A 96 7.45 4.10 -12.85
C VAL A 96 7.76 4.44 -11.39
N VAL A 97 8.54 5.51 -11.18
CA VAL A 97 8.80 6.04 -9.83
C VAL A 97 7.54 6.71 -9.30
N GLY A 98 7.14 6.31 -8.10
CA GLY A 98 5.96 6.80 -7.39
C GLY A 98 6.12 6.69 -5.87
N PHE A 99 5.04 6.98 -5.15
CA PHE A 99 4.98 6.86 -3.71
C PHE A 99 4.73 5.40 -3.27
N ILE A 100 5.56 4.92 -2.36
CA ILE A 100 5.48 3.59 -1.75
C ILE A 100 5.13 3.80 -0.27
N PRO A 101 4.08 3.15 0.29
CA PRO A 101 3.76 3.31 1.70
C PRO A 101 4.89 2.76 2.57
N SER A 102 5.27 3.50 3.61
CA SER A 102 6.24 3.05 4.59
C SER A 102 5.72 1.80 5.33
N PRO A 103 6.57 1.01 6.03
CA PRO A 103 6.11 -0.15 6.78
C PRO A 103 4.95 0.18 7.74
N VAL A 104 5.03 1.32 8.43
CA VAL A 104 4.03 1.77 9.40
C VAL A 104 2.72 2.18 8.72
N ASN A 105 2.82 2.92 7.61
CA ASN A 105 1.64 3.34 6.86
C ASN A 105 0.94 2.15 6.19
N LEU A 106 1.70 1.21 5.61
CA LEU A 106 1.13 0.02 5.00
C LEU A 106 0.40 -0.85 6.05
N GLU A 107 0.97 -1.02 7.24
CA GLU A 107 0.29 -1.70 8.34
C GLU A 107 -1.04 -1.02 8.69
N THR A 108 -1.03 0.31 8.81
CA THR A 108 -2.22 1.12 9.11
C THR A 108 -3.30 0.98 8.04
N ILE A 109 -2.92 1.03 6.76
CA ILE A 109 -3.83 0.86 5.62
C ILE A 109 -4.46 -0.54 5.66
N LEU A 110 -3.66 -1.59 5.86
CA LEU A 110 -4.16 -2.96 5.90
C LEU A 110 -5.12 -3.21 7.08
N ILE A 111 -4.81 -2.70 8.28
CA ILE A 111 -5.70 -2.79 9.44
C ILE A 111 -7.02 -2.06 9.17
N ARG A 112 -6.95 -0.85 8.62
CA ARG A 112 -8.13 -0.03 8.29
C ARG A 112 -9.04 -0.75 7.30
N ARG A 113 -8.49 -1.32 6.23
CA ARG A 113 -9.23 -2.09 5.21
C ARG A 113 -9.88 -3.33 5.79
N GLU A 114 -9.19 -4.07 6.65
CA GLU A 114 -9.76 -5.25 7.33
C GLU A 114 -10.97 -4.86 8.21
N VAL A 115 -10.86 -3.78 8.97
CA VAL A 115 -11.98 -3.28 9.80
C VAL A 115 -13.15 -2.83 8.94
N GLN A 116 -12.89 -2.09 7.86
CA GLN A 116 -13.94 -1.65 6.92
C GLN A 116 -14.62 -2.84 6.24
N ALA A 117 -13.86 -3.84 5.78
CA ALA A 117 -14.39 -5.05 5.16
C ALA A 117 -15.28 -5.84 6.12
N ARG A 118 -14.86 -6.00 7.39
CA ARG A 118 -15.68 -6.64 8.42
C ARG A 118 -16.99 -5.89 8.70
N LYS A 119 -16.92 -4.55 8.77
CA LYS A 119 -18.10 -3.70 8.97
C LYS A 119 -19.07 -3.81 7.79
N ALA A 120 -18.56 -3.78 6.56
CA ALA A 120 -19.34 -3.94 5.33
C ALA A 120 -20.00 -5.32 5.26
N ALA A 121 -19.25 -6.39 5.54
CA ALA A 121 -19.78 -7.75 5.59
C ALA A 121 -20.92 -7.91 6.62
N LYS A 122 -20.76 -7.31 7.81
CA LYS A 122 -21.81 -7.31 8.83
C LYS A 122 -23.07 -6.55 8.37
N ALA A 123 -22.90 -5.39 7.72
CA ALA A 123 -24.03 -4.62 7.20
C ALA A 123 -24.79 -5.38 6.10
N LEU A 124 -24.07 -6.05 5.19
CA LEU A 124 -24.66 -6.89 4.15
C LEU A 124 -25.42 -8.09 4.74
N ALA A 125 -24.86 -8.74 5.76
CA ALA A 125 -25.54 -9.84 6.46
C ALA A 125 -26.83 -9.39 7.16
N THR A 126 -26.82 -8.22 7.82
CA THR A 126 -28.03 -7.65 8.43
C THR A 126 -29.10 -7.31 7.38
N LYS A 127 -28.68 -6.75 6.23
CA LYS A 127 -29.59 -6.44 5.13
C LYS A 127 -30.20 -7.69 4.51
N ALA A 128 -29.40 -8.75 4.34
CA ALA A 128 -29.85 -10.05 3.86
C ALA A 128 -30.81 -10.73 4.85
N ALA A 129 -30.56 -10.65 6.15
CA ALA A 129 -31.46 -11.16 7.18
C ALA A 129 -32.78 -10.39 7.25
N ALA A 130 -32.76 -9.07 7.05
CA ALA A 130 -33.96 -8.24 6.98
C ALA A 130 -34.79 -8.52 5.71
N GLN A 131 -34.14 -8.82 4.58
CA GLN A 131 -34.81 -9.25 3.34
C GLN A 131 -35.41 -10.66 3.48
N ALA A 132 -34.69 -11.60 4.09
CA ALA A 132 -35.20 -12.94 4.37
C ALA A 132 -36.40 -12.93 5.36
N ALA A 133 -36.47 -11.98 6.28
CA ALA A 133 -37.61 -11.80 7.17
C ALA A 133 -38.88 -11.28 6.45
N GLN A 134 -38.75 -10.67 5.27
CA GLN A 134 -39.89 -10.25 4.45
C GLN A 134 -40.35 -11.33 3.46
N ASP A 135 -39.55 -12.37 3.23
CA ASP A 135 -39.84 -13.46 2.28
C ASP A 135 -40.39 -14.74 2.97
N LEU A 136 -41.01 -14.59 4.15
CA LEU A 136 -41.66 -15.69 4.90
C LEU A 136 -43.02 -16.11 4.30
N ASN A 137 -43.11 -16.16 2.97
CA ASN A 137 -44.15 -16.91 2.26
C ASN A 137 -43.62 -17.61 1.00
N SER A 138 -42.56 -18.41 1.10
CA SER A 138 -42.48 -19.67 0.34
C SER A 138 -41.28 -20.57 0.74
N LYS A 139 -41.62 -21.78 1.21
CA LYS A 139 -40.89 -23.07 1.11
C LYS A 139 -39.35 -23.09 1.28
N LYS A 140 -38.95 -23.61 2.45
CA LYS A 140 -37.84 -24.56 2.74
C LYS A 140 -36.75 -24.76 1.65
N TYR A 141 -35.54 -24.26 1.90
CA TYR A 141 -34.29 -24.96 1.56
C TYR A 141 -33.11 -24.40 2.38
N THR A 142 -32.47 -25.23 3.20
CA THR A 142 -31.23 -24.94 3.92
C THR A 142 -30.03 -25.29 3.03
N PRO A 143 -29.16 -24.35 2.63
CA PRO A 143 -27.92 -24.71 1.96
C PRO A 143 -26.89 -25.25 2.99
N PRO A 144 -26.08 -26.26 2.62
CA PRO A 144 -25.07 -26.83 3.50
C PRO A 144 -23.95 -25.81 3.76
N SER A 145 -23.53 -25.74 5.03
CA SER A 145 -22.36 -24.98 5.46
C SER A 145 -21.12 -25.50 4.71
N GLN A 146 -20.69 -24.79 3.67
CA GLN A 146 -19.40 -25.03 3.06
C GLN A 146 -18.34 -24.61 4.06
N ALA A 147 -17.55 -25.61 4.48
CA ALA A 147 -16.38 -25.47 5.31
C ALA A 147 -15.50 -24.34 4.78
N ASN A 148 -15.52 -23.21 5.48
CA ASN A 148 -14.56 -22.15 5.30
C ASN A 148 -13.21 -22.74 5.76
N GLN A 149 -12.39 -23.15 4.80
CA GLN A 149 -10.98 -23.46 5.02
C GLN A 149 -10.31 -22.16 5.45
N GLN A 150 -10.48 -21.82 6.73
CA GLN A 150 -9.60 -20.92 7.43
C GLN A 150 -8.23 -21.60 7.37
N VAL A 151 -7.41 -21.14 6.42
CA VAL A 151 -5.97 -21.34 6.44
C VAL A 151 -5.53 -20.91 7.83
N LYS A 152 -5.23 -21.92 8.67
CA LYS A 152 -4.70 -21.75 10.02
C LYS A 152 -3.41 -20.95 9.90
N LYS A 153 -3.50 -19.63 10.09
CA LYS A 153 -2.32 -18.81 10.35
C LYS A 153 -1.76 -19.28 11.69
N LYS A 154 -0.54 -19.83 11.67
CA LYS A 154 0.19 -20.16 12.89
C LYS A 154 0.33 -18.88 13.74
N PRO A 155 -0.07 -18.88 15.01
CA PRO A 155 0.09 -17.73 15.87
C PRO A 155 1.59 -17.55 16.21
N GLY A 156 2.15 -16.37 15.96
CA GLY A 156 3.44 -15.97 16.56
C GLY A 156 4.49 -15.35 15.65
N GLU A 157 4.39 -15.44 14.32
CA GLU A 157 5.34 -14.79 13.42
C GLU A 157 4.72 -13.52 12.85
N GLN A 158 5.00 -12.36 13.46
CA GLN A 158 4.61 -11.07 12.87
C GLN A 158 5.48 -10.84 11.64
N VAL A 159 4.95 -11.19 10.47
CA VAL A 159 5.63 -11.00 9.19
C VAL A 159 5.78 -9.50 8.94
N ALA A 160 7.01 -9.04 8.77
CA ALA A 160 7.31 -7.66 8.42
C ALA A 160 6.66 -7.28 7.07
N MET A 161 6.31 -6.01 6.89
CA MET A 161 5.69 -5.54 5.65
C MET A 161 6.61 -5.71 4.43
N TYR A 162 7.91 -5.53 4.65
CA TYR A 162 8.95 -5.59 3.65
C TYR A 162 10.18 -6.34 4.18
N ASP A 163 10.82 -7.12 3.34
CA ASP A 163 12.13 -7.72 3.63
C ASP A 163 13.21 -6.99 2.82
N VAL A 164 14.29 -6.54 3.48
CA VAL A 164 15.41 -5.90 2.78
C VAL A 164 16.16 -6.95 1.96
N VAL A 165 16.46 -6.62 0.70
CA VAL A 165 17.14 -7.51 -0.25
C VAL A 165 18.23 -6.77 -1.01
N PRO A 166 19.22 -7.48 -1.60
CA PRO A 166 20.19 -6.88 -2.51
C PRO A 166 19.51 -6.20 -3.71
N THR A 167 20.02 -5.03 -4.11
CA THR A 167 19.48 -4.23 -5.24
C THR A 167 19.48 -4.99 -6.56
N MET A 168 20.56 -5.75 -6.80
CA MET A 168 20.68 -6.72 -7.88
C MET A 168 20.71 -8.11 -7.25
N ARG A 169 19.80 -8.99 -7.66
CA ARG A 169 19.79 -10.34 -7.11
C ARG A 169 20.89 -11.18 -7.76
N PRO A 170 21.68 -11.91 -6.96
CA PRO A 170 22.69 -12.79 -7.50
C PRO A 170 22.01 -13.90 -8.30
N VAL A 171 22.52 -14.14 -9.51
CA VAL A 171 22.14 -15.31 -10.30
C VAL A 171 22.86 -16.50 -9.70
N VAL A 172 22.09 -17.52 -9.31
CA VAL A 172 22.65 -18.78 -8.78
C VAL A 172 22.28 -19.90 -9.73
N LEU A 173 23.28 -20.52 -10.35
CA LEU A 173 23.07 -21.77 -11.09
C LEU A 173 23.09 -22.95 -10.12
N MET A 174 22.01 -23.70 -10.13
CA MET A 174 21.93 -25.03 -9.52
C MET A 174 22.00 -26.03 -10.67
N GLY A 175 23.02 -26.89 -10.65
CA GLY A 175 23.28 -27.82 -11.74
C GLY A 175 22.30 -29.00 -11.77
N PRO A 176 22.33 -29.81 -12.85
CA PRO A 176 21.52 -31.02 -12.95
C PRO A 176 21.94 -32.10 -11.94
N SER A 177 23.15 -32.02 -11.40
CA SER A 177 23.68 -32.93 -10.40
C SER A 177 24.28 -32.16 -9.21
N LEU A 178 24.74 -32.90 -8.19
CA LEU A 178 25.39 -32.33 -7.02
C LEU A 178 26.59 -31.47 -7.42
N LYS A 179 26.82 -30.40 -6.64
CA LYS A 179 27.98 -29.53 -6.81
C LYS A 179 29.27 -30.32 -6.56
N GLY A 180 30.31 -30.07 -7.35
CA GLY A 180 31.60 -30.76 -7.22
C GLY A 180 31.72 -32.08 -7.97
N LEU A 181 30.73 -32.43 -8.81
CA LEU A 181 30.90 -33.47 -9.83
C LEU A 181 31.33 -32.81 -11.14
N GLU A 182 32.27 -33.44 -11.85
CA GLU A 182 32.79 -32.93 -13.13
C GLU A 182 31.67 -32.61 -14.12
N VAL A 183 30.60 -33.42 -14.15
CA VAL A 183 29.44 -33.16 -15.02
C VAL A 183 28.80 -31.81 -14.69
N THR A 184 28.57 -31.51 -13.41
CA THR A 184 28.01 -30.23 -12.97
C THR A 184 28.95 -29.08 -13.31
N ASP A 185 30.24 -29.24 -13.04
CA ASP A 185 31.25 -28.20 -13.23
C ASP A 185 31.50 -27.91 -14.72
N MET A 186 31.60 -28.95 -15.56
CA MET A 186 31.74 -28.81 -17.01
C MET A 186 30.52 -28.14 -17.64
N MET A 187 29.31 -28.52 -17.22
CA MET A 187 28.07 -27.92 -17.73
C MET A 187 27.91 -26.46 -17.28
N GLN A 188 28.24 -26.14 -16.03
CA GLN A 188 28.17 -24.77 -15.53
C GLN A 188 29.25 -23.88 -16.14
N LYS A 189 30.45 -24.40 -16.38
CA LYS A 189 31.54 -23.69 -17.05
C LYS A 189 31.28 -23.41 -18.53
N ALA A 190 30.36 -24.13 -19.18
CA ALA A 190 29.97 -23.83 -20.56
C ALA A 190 28.96 -22.67 -20.66
N LEU A 191 28.29 -22.31 -19.55
CA LEU A 191 27.27 -21.27 -19.50
C LEU A 191 27.83 -19.88 -19.13
N PHE A 192 29.09 -19.81 -18.69
CA PHE A 192 29.81 -18.60 -18.28
C PHE A 192 31.21 -18.57 -18.89
#